data_AF-A0A7X6ZT20-F1
#
_entry.id   AF-A0A7X6ZT20-F1
#
_cell.length_a   1.000
_cell.length_b   1.000
_cell.length_c   1.000
_cell.angle_alpha   90.00
_cell.angle_beta   90.00
_cell.angle_gamma   90.00
#
_symmetry.space_group_name_H-M   'P 1'
#
loop_
_entity.id
_entity.type
_entity.pdbx_description
1 polymer ?
#
loop_
_entity_poly.entity_id
_entity_poly.type
_entity_poly.pdbx_seq_one_letter_code
_entity_poly.pdbx_strand_id
1 'polypeptide(L)'
;LFASGSWYGEVSLSDNVIPVDSSLTATTNAHYIPSDPAIQQELNEGKATISYEYVWTFSPGGQIENGQGTSLCKGKFTTVSSTLNDKTVSVNVTAEVIYLEDSLVVDSDSHNFYANLTVFRPNIVVGELGEDTEEEPGAYIPKGGNKTCSLQLEGFLPDETTITLSCNNPGKVSLWDGETKKTFPYGCSVSALPKNLMLKGENTSDKIKDITLTLTTSKGGSDSAVATVFSVNLSANSSTVCAGGDDLDICRTNVHISTTPVISGLPVSLSLINKVTDSADGTKYENVATLPGSANLTNLVTDATGSETVLYTSGMDASNNPDTGLLLDIGIKAICDSTEMDTQWIRITPPDETLAAFLDPEAEEPKPKLEFLWADGESQALNRYIVKYNSTPIPGHVISWKFKFWTLQTLNEAALEMTQNEEEPRFFDELTEEELDYLLDNCEPDYDGTGPSDYGQIESSSETDSNGIAESTYTAGFEAGLLEIIAENNNIYRAARAE
;
A
#
# COMPACT_ATOMS: atom_id res chain seq x y z
N LEU A 1 -29.57 -39.39 66.29
CA LEU A 1 -29.85 -39.66 64.87
C LEU A 1 -30.92 -38.67 64.49
N PHE A 2 -30.54 -37.55 63.86
CA PHE A 2 -31.48 -36.55 63.39
C PHE A 2 -32.35 -37.15 62.29
N ALA A 3 -33.61 -36.72 62.21
CA ALA A 3 -34.58 -37.31 61.31
C ALA A 3 -34.45 -36.62 59.94
N SER A 4 -34.33 -37.37 58.85
CA SER A 4 -34.29 -36.77 57.51
C SER A 4 -35.63 -36.10 57.19
N GLY A 5 -35.68 -34.81 56.88
CA GLY A 5 -36.91 -34.13 56.48
C GLY A 5 -37.11 -34.05 54.96
N SER A 6 -38.14 -33.32 54.55
CA SER A 6 -38.42 -33.03 53.14
C SER A 6 -38.02 -31.60 52.80
N TRP A 7 -37.46 -31.41 51.61
CA TRP A 7 -37.01 -30.11 51.10
C TRP A 7 -37.83 -29.67 49.88
N TYR A 8 -38.12 -28.37 49.81
CA TYR A 8 -38.74 -27.72 48.66
C TYR A 8 -38.01 -26.40 48.36
N GLY A 9 -37.94 -26.03 47.10
CA GLY A 9 -37.32 -24.79 46.65
C GLY A 9 -36.47 -24.98 45.40
N GLU A 10 -35.90 -23.88 44.93
CA GLU A 10 -35.00 -23.85 43.78
C GLU A 10 -33.96 -22.72 43.94
N VAL A 11 -32.99 -22.69 43.02
CA VAL A 11 -32.17 -21.50 42.79
C VAL A 11 -32.76 -20.78 41.57
N SER A 12 -33.12 -19.52 41.74
CA SER A 12 -33.52 -18.63 40.65
C SER A 12 -32.35 -17.71 40.30
N LEU A 13 -32.05 -17.58 39.01
CA LEU A 13 -30.99 -16.71 38.49
C LEU A 13 -31.62 -15.44 37.88
N SER A 14 -30.91 -14.31 37.95
CA SER A 14 -31.33 -13.08 37.29
C SER A 14 -31.33 -13.20 35.75
N ASP A 15 -30.45 -14.04 35.21
CA ASP A 15 -30.45 -14.50 33.82
C ASP A 15 -29.78 -15.88 33.74
N ASN A 16 -30.13 -16.67 32.73
CA ASN A 16 -29.55 -17.99 32.47
C ASN A 16 -28.54 -17.97 31.31
N VAL A 17 -28.35 -16.83 30.65
CA VAL A 17 -27.33 -16.61 29.63
C VAL A 17 -26.69 -15.24 29.88
N ILE A 18 -25.41 -15.22 30.25
CA ILE A 18 -24.73 -13.98 30.62
C ILE A 18 -23.36 -13.86 29.93
N PRO A 19 -22.87 -12.64 29.67
CA PRO A 19 -21.51 -12.46 29.20
C PRO A 19 -20.50 -12.71 30.33
N VAL A 20 -19.26 -13.08 29.98
CA VAL A 20 -18.14 -13.18 30.91
C VAL A 20 -18.00 -11.89 31.71
N ASP A 21 -17.61 -12.03 32.99
CA ASP A 21 -17.41 -10.95 33.95
C ASP A 21 -18.63 -10.07 34.28
N SER A 22 -19.82 -10.42 33.78
CA SER A 22 -21.05 -9.76 34.22
C SER A 22 -21.54 -10.27 35.58
N SER A 23 -22.13 -9.35 36.34
CA SER A 23 -22.76 -9.63 37.63
C SER A 23 -24.03 -10.46 37.44
N LEU A 24 -24.06 -11.62 38.08
CA LEU A 24 -25.20 -12.53 38.20
C LEU A 24 -25.76 -12.47 39.63
N THR A 25 -27.07 -12.38 39.78
CA THR A 25 -27.74 -12.53 41.08
C THR A 25 -28.44 -13.89 41.14
N ALA A 26 -28.14 -14.68 42.17
CA ALA A 26 -28.79 -15.95 42.47
C ALA A 26 -29.58 -15.83 43.78
N THR A 27 -30.81 -16.36 43.81
CA THR A 27 -31.68 -16.35 44.98
C THR A 27 -32.19 -17.76 45.23
N THR A 28 -32.36 -18.17 46.49
CA THR A 28 -33.02 -19.44 46.85
C THR A 28 -34.20 -19.20 47.77
N ASN A 29 -35.26 -19.99 47.57
CA ASN A 29 -36.47 -20.04 48.39
C ASN A 29 -36.60 -21.40 49.10
N ALA A 30 -35.48 -21.94 49.59
CA ALA A 30 -35.44 -23.23 50.27
C ALA A 30 -36.33 -23.26 51.53
N HIS A 31 -37.08 -24.34 51.67
CA HIS A 31 -37.95 -24.64 52.80
C HIS A 31 -37.74 -26.08 53.27
N TYR A 32 -37.56 -26.25 54.58
CA TYR A 32 -37.39 -27.54 55.25
C TYR A 32 -38.65 -27.93 56.04
N ILE A 33 -39.06 -29.20 55.92
CA ILE A 33 -40.16 -29.80 56.68
C ILE A 33 -39.62 -31.03 57.42
N PRO A 34 -39.47 -30.98 58.76
CA PRO A 34 -39.05 -32.14 59.55
C PRO A 34 -39.96 -33.34 59.34
N SER A 35 -39.40 -34.55 59.26
CA SER A 35 -40.20 -35.77 59.13
C SER A 35 -40.81 -36.24 60.44
N ASP A 36 -40.28 -35.79 61.58
CA ASP A 36 -40.85 -36.08 62.89
C ASP A 36 -42.12 -35.24 63.12
N PRO A 37 -43.31 -35.86 63.22
CA PRO A 37 -44.55 -35.14 63.44
C PRO A 37 -44.58 -34.34 64.76
N ALA A 38 -43.82 -34.77 65.78
CA ALA A 38 -43.73 -34.06 67.05
C ALA A 38 -42.99 -32.73 66.89
N ILE A 39 -41.85 -32.75 66.18
CA ILE A 39 -41.08 -31.54 65.86
C ILE A 39 -41.89 -30.60 64.98
N GLN A 40 -42.61 -31.14 63.98
CA GLN A 40 -43.49 -30.34 63.14
C GLN A 40 -44.64 -29.70 63.93
N GLN A 41 -45.22 -30.43 64.90
CA GLN A 41 -46.23 -29.88 65.81
C GLN A 41 -45.65 -28.74 66.65
N GLU A 42 -44.43 -28.86 67.16
CA GLU A 42 -43.77 -27.82 67.96
C GLU A 42 -43.43 -26.56 67.15
N LEU A 43 -43.04 -26.72 65.89
CA LEU A 43 -42.93 -25.61 64.94
C LEU A 43 -44.29 -24.91 64.75
N ASN A 44 -45.38 -25.67 64.56
CA ASN A 44 -46.72 -25.13 64.38
C ASN A 44 -47.26 -24.41 65.64
N GLU A 45 -46.86 -24.89 66.82
CA GLU A 45 -47.19 -24.29 68.12
C GLU A 45 -46.28 -23.09 68.48
N GLY A 46 -45.25 -22.80 67.67
CA GLY A 46 -44.30 -21.71 67.91
C GLY A 46 -43.33 -21.97 69.06
N LYS A 47 -43.06 -23.24 69.39
CA LYS A 47 -42.08 -23.67 70.40
C LYS A 47 -40.68 -23.86 69.82
N ALA A 48 -40.61 -24.09 68.52
CA ALA A 48 -39.38 -24.21 67.76
C ALA A 48 -39.34 -23.17 66.62
N THR A 49 -38.15 -22.89 66.10
CA THR A 49 -37.95 -22.12 64.86
C THR A 49 -36.94 -22.82 63.96
N ILE A 50 -36.92 -22.48 62.67
CA ILE A 50 -35.93 -22.99 61.72
C ILE A 50 -34.94 -21.87 61.41
N SER A 51 -33.66 -22.13 61.68
CA SER A 51 -32.54 -21.31 61.22
C SER A 51 -31.97 -21.89 59.95
N TYR A 52 -31.63 -21.05 58.97
CA TYR A 52 -31.02 -21.47 57.71
C TYR A 52 -29.62 -20.89 57.55
N GLU A 53 -28.68 -21.73 57.15
CA GLU A 53 -27.34 -21.34 56.72
C GLU A 53 -27.16 -21.62 55.23
N TYR A 54 -26.52 -20.70 54.51
CA TYR A 54 -26.37 -20.74 53.05
C TYR A 54 -24.89 -20.71 52.64
N VAL A 55 -24.45 -21.76 51.94
CA VAL A 55 -23.10 -21.85 51.37
C VAL A 55 -23.20 -21.91 49.84
N TRP A 56 -22.92 -20.78 49.20
CA TRP A 56 -22.95 -20.65 47.74
C TRP A 56 -21.66 -21.14 47.08
N THR A 57 -21.77 -21.64 45.86
CA THR A 57 -20.66 -22.04 45.00
C THR A 57 -21.01 -21.73 43.55
N PHE A 58 -20.08 -21.10 42.83
CA PHE A 58 -20.19 -20.83 41.39
C PHE A 58 -19.09 -21.62 40.68
N SER A 59 -19.45 -22.57 39.83
CA SER A 59 -18.50 -23.52 39.25
C SER A 59 -18.87 -23.91 37.81
N PRO A 60 -17.88 -24.22 36.94
CA PRO A 60 -16.46 -23.93 37.10
C PRO A 60 -16.14 -22.45 36.83
N GLY A 61 -15.09 -21.93 37.47
CA GLY A 61 -14.55 -20.60 37.16
C GLY A 61 -15.43 -19.42 37.56
N GLY A 62 -16.30 -19.63 38.56
CA GLY A 62 -17.11 -18.57 39.14
C GLY A 62 -16.44 -17.91 40.34
N GLN A 63 -16.78 -16.65 40.57
CA GLN A 63 -16.33 -15.86 41.71
C GLN A 63 -17.55 -15.27 42.42
N ILE A 64 -17.59 -15.40 43.75
CA ILE A 64 -18.62 -14.78 44.58
C ILE A 64 -18.15 -13.36 44.91
N GLU A 65 -19.02 -12.39 44.66
CA GLU A 65 -18.76 -10.98 44.94
C GLU A 65 -19.34 -10.57 46.30
N ASN A 66 -20.55 -11.02 46.63
CA ASN A 66 -21.19 -10.82 47.95
C ASN A 66 -22.38 -11.76 48.17
N GLY A 67 -22.91 -11.79 49.40
CA GLY A 67 -24.11 -12.56 49.76
C GLY A 67 -23.85 -14.00 50.25
N GLN A 68 -22.61 -14.29 50.68
CA GLN A 68 -22.33 -15.52 51.41
C GLN A 68 -23.12 -15.55 52.73
N GLY A 69 -23.72 -16.69 53.07
CA GLY A 69 -24.53 -16.82 54.30
C GLY A 69 -25.96 -16.27 54.19
N THR A 70 -26.40 -15.76 53.03
CA THR A 70 -27.77 -15.27 52.81
C THR A 70 -28.47 -16.04 51.69
N SER A 71 -29.81 -15.97 51.65
CA SER A 71 -30.62 -16.57 50.59
C SER A 71 -30.46 -15.90 49.21
N LEU A 72 -29.70 -14.80 49.14
CA LEU A 72 -29.33 -14.10 47.92
C LEU A 72 -27.81 -14.00 47.83
N CYS A 73 -27.24 -14.29 46.66
CA CYS A 73 -25.81 -14.21 46.39
C CYS A 73 -25.55 -13.54 45.04
N LYS A 74 -24.51 -12.72 44.96
CA LYS A 74 -24.01 -12.15 43.71
C LYS A 74 -22.65 -12.72 43.38
N GLY A 75 -22.46 -13.06 42.12
CA GLY A 75 -21.19 -13.54 41.61
C GLY A 75 -21.06 -13.28 40.12
N LYS A 76 -19.97 -13.75 39.54
CA LYS A 76 -19.67 -13.65 38.11
C LYS A 76 -18.87 -14.87 37.66
N PHE A 77 -18.75 -15.06 36.35
CA PHE A 77 -17.92 -16.10 35.76
C PHE A 77 -16.81 -15.48 34.92
N THR A 78 -15.57 -15.93 35.10
CA THR A 78 -14.39 -15.43 34.37
C THR A 78 -14.02 -16.32 33.17
N THR A 79 -14.80 -17.37 32.92
CA THR A 79 -14.55 -18.34 31.84
C THR A 79 -15.83 -18.60 31.07
N VAL A 80 -15.71 -18.71 29.75
CA VAL A 80 -16.83 -19.06 28.86
C VAL A 80 -17.30 -20.50 29.08
N SER A 81 -18.51 -20.79 28.64
CA SER A 81 -19.11 -22.12 28.60
C SER A 81 -18.53 -22.96 27.47
N SER A 82 -18.24 -24.23 27.76
CA SER A 82 -17.82 -25.25 26.80
C SER A 82 -18.97 -25.99 26.14
N THR A 83 -20.17 -25.94 26.74
CA THR A 83 -21.45 -26.38 26.17
C THR A 83 -22.59 -25.55 26.77
N LEU A 84 -23.79 -25.61 26.19
CA LEU A 84 -24.98 -24.97 26.76
C LEU A 84 -25.22 -25.45 28.21
N ASN A 85 -25.47 -24.51 29.12
CA ASN A 85 -25.82 -24.77 30.52
C ASN A 85 -24.76 -25.56 31.32
N ASP A 86 -23.47 -25.36 31.04
CA ASP A 86 -22.37 -26.07 31.71
C ASP A 86 -21.82 -25.37 32.97
N LYS A 87 -22.24 -24.13 33.23
CA LYS A 87 -21.95 -23.44 34.48
C LYS A 87 -23.07 -23.72 35.46
N THR A 88 -22.70 -23.87 36.72
CA THR A 88 -23.61 -24.16 37.82
C THR A 88 -23.41 -23.15 38.93
N VAL A 89 -24.52 -22.59 39.40
CA VAL A 89 -24.61 -21.92 40.69
C VAL A 89 -25.33 -22.87 41.63
N SER A 90 -24.67 -23.30 42.69
CA SER A 90 -25.25 -24.16 43.72
C SER A 90 -25.22 -23.50 45.08
N VAL A 91 -26.20 -23.84 45.92
CA VAL A 91 -26.24 -23.47 47.33
C VAL A 91 -26.50 -24.72 48.17
N ASN A 92 -25.61 -24.99 49.11
CA ASN A 92 -25.90 -25.90 50.21
C ASN A 92 -26.66 -25.11 51.28
N VAL A 93 -27.89 -25.54 51.55
CA VAL A 93 -28.73 -24.95 52.60
C VAL A 93 -28.77 -25.94 53.75
N THR A 94 -28.31 -25.50 54.92
CA THR A 94 -28.46 -26.27 56.17
C THR A 94 -29.61 -25.68 56.97
N ALA A 95 -30.57 -26.51 57.34
CA ALA A 95 -31.65 -26.12 58.24
C ALA A 95 -31.38 -26.71 59.62
N GLU A 96 -31.53 -25.88 60.65
CA GLU A 96 -31.49 -26.31 62.05
C GLU A 96 -32.82 -25.95 62.72
N VAL A 97 -33.49 -26.95 63.27
CA VAL A 97 -34.68 -26.73 64.11
C VAL A 97 -34.22 -26.51 65.53
N ILE A 98 -34.55 -25.34 66.07
CA ILE A 98 -34.04 -24.87 67.36
C ILE A 98 -35.23 -24.61 68.29
N TYR A 99 -35.22 -25.22 69.47
CA TYR A 99 -36.18 -24.87 70.51
C TYR A 99 -35.92 -23.48 71.09
N LEU A 100 -37.00 -22.73 71.28
CA LEU A 100 -36.90 -21.34 71.76
C LEU A 100 -36.58 -21.23 73.25
N GLU A 101 -36.87 -22.27 74.05
CA GLU A 101 -36.69 -22.24 75.51
C GLU A 101 -35.22 -22.38 75.93
N ASP A 102 -34.46 -23.25 75.27
CA ASP A 102 -33.10 -23.63 75.64
C ASP A 102 -32.08 -23.48 74.50
N SER A 103 -32.51 -23.03 73.32
CA SER A 103 -31.67 -22.92 72.11
C SER A 103 -31.06 -24.25 71.67
N LEU A 104 -31.69 -25.39 72.03
CA LEU A 104 -31.22 -26.71 71.63
C LEU A 104 -31.59 -27.00 70.18
N VAL A 105 -30.59 -27.41 69.38
CA VAL A 105 -30.82 -27.96 68.03
C VAL A 105 -31.38 -29.37 68.18
N VAL A 106 -32.63 -29.55 67.77
CA VAL A 106 -33.36 -30.82 67.89
C VAL A 106 -33.47 -31.59 66.59
N ASP A 107 -33.28 -30.91 65.47
CA ASP A 107 -33.18 -31.52 64.15
C ASP A 107 -32.27 -30.69 63.25
N SER A 108 -31.57 -31.37 62.34
CA SER A 108 -30.75 -30.70 61.34
C SER A 108 -30.63 -31.57 60.09
N ASP A 109 -30.77 -30.92 58.94
CA ASP A 109 -30.59 -31.54 57.63
C ASP A 109 -29.97 -30.53 56.66
N SER A 110 -29.41 -31.02 55.54
CA SER A 110 -28.85 -30.15 54.51
C SER A 110 -29.24 -30.60 53.12
N HIS A 111 -29.49 -29.64 52.23
CA HIS A 111 -29.84 -29.91 50.84
C HIS A 111 -29.11 -28.99 49.87
N ASN A 112 -28.76 -29.52 48.69
CA ASN A 112 -28.12 -28.76 47.64
C ASN A 112 -29.16 -28.38 46.58
N PHE A 113 -29.36 -27.08 46.40
CA PHE A 113 -30.11 -26.55 45.26
C PHE A 113 -29.12 -26.02 44.23
N TYR A 114 -29.48 -26.10 42.95
CA TYR A 114 -28.62 -25.63 41.87
C TYR A 114 -29.42 -25.08 40.70
N ALA A 115 -28.81 -24.16 39.96
CA ALA A 115 -29.27 -23.69 38.67
C ALA A 115 -28.09 -23.70 37.69
N ASN A 116 -28.39 -24.03 36.44
CA ASN A 116 -27.40 -24.02 35.37
C ASN A 116 -27.59 -22.79 34.48
N LEU A 117 -26.48 -22.30 33.93
CA LEU A 117 -26.46 -21.16 33.02
C LEU A 117 -25.37 -21.32 31.97
N THR A 118 -25.43 -20.45 30.97
CA THR A 118 -24.45 -20.36 29.90
C THR A 118 -23.71 -19.02 29.97
N VAL A 119 -22.39 -19.06 29.79
CA VAL A 119 -21.51 -17.88 29.79
C VAL A 119 -20.82 -17.74 28.43
N PHE A 120 -20.83 -16.55 27.86
CA PHE A 120 -20.27 -16.29 26.54
C PHE A 120 -19.42 -15.00 26.50
N ARG A 121 -18.62 -14.81 25.45
CA ARG A 121 -17.91 -13.56 25.19
C ARG A 121 -18.01 -13.22 23.70
N PRO A 122 -18.65 -12.09 23.31
CA PRO A 122 -18.52 -11.61 21.94
C PRO A 122 -17.09 -11.14 21.70
N ASN A 123 -16.59 -11.35 20.48
CA ASN A 123 -15.26 -10.93 20.07
C ASN A 123 -15.30 -10.39 18.63
N ILE A 124 -14.67 -9.25 18.36
CA ILE A 124 -14.49 -8.67 17.03
C ILE A 124 -13.01 -8.54 16.68
N VAL A 125 -12.58 -9.28 15.65
CA VAL A 125 -11.21 -9.20 15.13
C VAL A 125 -11.15 -8.43 13.82
N VAL A 126 -10.29 -7.42 13.71
CA VAL A 126 -10.07 -6.65 12.48
C VAL A 126 -8.67 -6.91 11.93
N GLY A 127 -8.58 -7.54 10.75
CA GLY A 127 -7.32 -7.99 10.17
C GLY A 127 -6.83 -9.29 10.81
N GLU A 128 -5.52 -9.39 11.01
CA GLU A 128 -4.84 -10.49 11.71
C GLU A 128 -4.23 -9.99 13.04
N LEU A 129 -4.92 -9.06 13.69
CA LEU A 129 -4.48 -8.51 14.97
C LEU A 129 -4.91 -9.43 16.12
N GLY A 130 -4.11 -9.44 17.19
CA GLY A 130 -4.55 -10.03 18.46
C GLY A 130 -5.21 -8.96 19.34
N GLU A 131 -5.99 -9.39 20.33
CA GLU A 131 -6.75 -8.56 21.28
C GLU A 131 -5.99 -7.31 21.77
N ASP A 132 -4.76 -7.48 22.29
CA ASP A 132 -3.96 -6.37 22.82
C ASP A 132 -3.61 -5.32 21.74
N THR A 133 -3.57 -5.73 20.47
CA THR A 133 -3.21 -4.89 19.32
C THR A 133 -4.43 -4.23 18.68
N GLU A 134 -5.63 -4.77 18.90
CA GLU A 134 -6.88 -4.23 18.35
C GLU A 134 -7.28 -2.91 18.99
N GLU A 135 -6.86 -2.69 20.24
CA GLU A 135 -7.01 -1.42 20.95
C GLU A 135 -5.77 -0.52 20.75
N GLU A 136 -4.57 -1.10 20.69
CA GLU A 136 -3.30 -0.37 20.70
C GLU A 136 -2.24 -1.04 19.80
N PRO A 137 -1.98 -0.56 18.56
CA PRO A 137 -2.42 0.70 17.95
C PRO A 137 -3.75 0.61 17.16
N GLY A 138 -4.39 -0.55 17.08
CA GLY A 138 -5.52 -0.82 16.21
C GLY A 138 -5.15 -1.16 14.77
N ALA A 139 -6.17 -1.36 13.94
CA ALA A 139 -6.00 -1.72 12.53
C ALA A 139 -5.75 -0.50 11.63
N TYR A 140 -4.73 -0.55 10.79
CA TYR A 140 -4.52 0.39 9.70
C TYR A 140 -5.14 -0.14 8.40
N ILE A 141 -5.96 0.69 7.76
CA ILE A 141 -6.65 0.34 6.51
C ILE A 141 -6.27 1.38 5.46
N PRO A 142 -5.61 1.00 4.36
CA PRO A 142 -5.34 1.95 3.29
C PRO A 142 -6.67 2.43 2.68
N LYS A 143 -6.78 3.72 2.33
CA LYS A 143 -7.94 4.26 1.60
C LYS A 143 -8.09 3.54 0.26
N GLY A 144 -9.29 3.02 -0.01
CA GLY A 144 -9.57 2.12 -1.14
C GLY A 144 -9.20 0.65 -0.89
N GLY A 145 -8.39 0.39 0.13
CA GLY A 145 -7.99 -0.94 0.59
C GLY A 145 -9.03 -1.57 1.53
N ASN A 146 -8.73 -2.78 2.00
CA ASN A 146 -9.61 -3.53 2.88
C ASN A 146 -8.87 -4.41 3.89
N LYS A 147 -9.57 -4.76 4.97
CA LYS A 147 -9.16 -5.75 5.97
C LYS A 147 -10.32 -6.70 6.25
N THR A 148 -10.01 -7.90 6.71
CA THR A 148 -11.00 -8.82 7.27
C THR A 148 -11.62 -8.23 8.53
N CYS A 149 -12.88 -8.54 8.77
CA CYS A 149 -13.59 -8.24 10.01
C CYS A 149 -14.32 -9.53 10.40
N SER A 150 -13.83 -10.18 11.46
CA SER A 150 -14.33 -11.46 11.92
C SER A 150 -15.11 -11.25 13.21
N LEU A 151 -16.41 -11.52 13.15
CA LEU A 151 -17.24 -11.56 14.34
C LEU A 151 -17.15 -12.97 14.91
N GLN A 152 -16.83 -13.08 16.19
CA GLN A 152 -16.62 -14.34 16.88
C GLN A 152 -17.44 -14.37 18.16
N LEU A 153 -17.78 -15.57 18.60
CA LEU A 153 -18.41 -15.82 19.88
C LEU A 153 -17.60 -16.91 20.57
N GLU A 154 -17.00 -16.56 21.70
CA GLU A 154 -16.42 -17.55 22.59
C GLU A 154 -17.52 -18.10 23.50
N GLY A 155 -17.64 -19.42 23.54
CA GLY A 155 -18.66 -20.13 24.29
C GLY A 155 -19.95 -20.36 23.52
N PHE A 156 -21.08 -20.44 24.23
CA PHE A 156 -22.37 -20.80 23.65
C PHE A 156 -23.38 -19.66 23.80
N LEU A 157 -24.06 -19.33 22.72
CA LEU A 157 -25.14 -18.36 22.70
C LEU A 157 -26.31 -18.94 21.89
N PRO A 158 -27.58 -18.76 22.32
CA PRO A 158 -28.72 -19.27 21.57
C PRO A 158 -28.78 -18.73 20.14
N ASP A 159 -29.15 -19.59 19.18
CA ASP A 159 -29.12 -19.32 17.73
C ASP A 159 -29.93 -18.09 17.31
N GLU A 160 -30.98 -17.76 18.06
CA GLU A 160 -31.88 -16.63 17.85
C GLU A 160 -31.37 -15.31 18.44
N THR A 161 -30.27 -15.35 19.19
CA THR A 161 -29.72 -14.14 19.83
C THR A 161 -29.22 -13.18 18.76
N THR A 162 -29.59 -11.91 18.88
CA THR A 162 -29.18 -10.86 17.93
C THR A 162 -27.80 -10.33 18.31
N ILE A 163 -26.94 -10.24 17.32
CA ILE A 163 -25.62 -9.63 17.38
C ILE A 163 -25.67 -8.34 16.58
N THR A 164 -25.15 -7.26 17.16
CA THR A 164 -25.13 -5.94 16.53
C THR A 164 -23.71 -5.40 16.48
N LEU A 165 -23.22 -5.14 15.27
CA LEU A 165 -21.97 -4.43 15.02
C LEU A 165 -22.28 -2.96 14.71
N SER A 166 -21.76 -2.06 15.53
CA SER A 166 -21.88 -0.61 15.34
C SER A 166 -20.52 0.02 15.04
N CYS A 167 -20.54 1.19 14.39
CA CYS A 167 -19.36 1.96 14.04
C CYS A 167 -19.62 3.43 14.38
N ASN A 168 -18.70 4.06 15.12
CA ASN A 168 -18.83 5.48 15.46
C ASN A 168 -18.61 6.42 14.26
N ASN A 169 -17.89 5.96 13.22
CA ASN A 169 -17.51 6.74 12.04
C ASN A 169 -17.78 5.99 10.72
N PRO A 170 -19.06 5.70 10.39
CA PRO A 170 -19.44 4.92 9.21
C PRO A 170 -19.19 5.63 7.87
N GLY A 171 -18.79 6.90 7.88
CA GLY A 171 -18.36 7.62 6.68
C GLY A 171 -16.90 7.33 6.28
N LYS A 172 -16.08 6.82 7.20
CA LYS A 172 -14.66 6.51 6.94
C LYS A 172 -14.47 5.06 6.48
N VAL A 173 -15.35 4.15 6.90
CA VAL A 173 -15.29 2.73 6.54
C VAL A 173 -16.65 2.20 6.10
N SER A 174 -16.64 1.18 5.23
CA SER A 174 -17.84 0.42 4.89
C SER A 174 -17.67 -1.07 5.17
N LEU A 175 -18.77 -1.71 5.54
CA LEU A 175 -18.82 -3.14 5.83
C LEU A 175 -19.38 -3.90 4.63
N TRP A 176 -18.78 -5.04 4.30
CA TRP A 176 -19.15 -5.87 3.16
C TRP A 176 -19.22 -7.35 3.56
N ASP A 177 -20.13 -8.06 2.91
CA ASP A 177 -20.32 -9.50 2.99
C ASP A 177 -20.28 -10.03 1.56
N GLY A 178 -19.11 -10.54 1.17
CA GLY A 178 -18.76 -10.70 -0.25
C GLY A 178 -18.88 -9.37 -1.01
N GLU A 179 -19.69 -9.37 -2.08
CA GLU A 179 -19.95 -8.20 -2.91
C GLU A 179 -21.08 -7.31 -2.38
N THR A 180 -21.75 -7.69 -1.29
CA THR A 180 -22.89 -6.93 -0.77
C THR A 180 -22.45 -5.96 0.32
N LYS A 181 -22.57 -4.66 0.07
CA LYS A 181 -22.37 -3.61 1.09
C LYS A 181 -23.47 -3.70 2.16
N LYS A 182 -23.07 -3.70 3.42
CA LYS A 182 -23.95 -3.65 4.60
C LYS A 182 -23.91 -2.25 5.21
N THR A 183 -24.95 -1.93 5.98
CA THR A 183 -25.07 -0.65 6.69
C THR A 183 -24.74 -0.84 8.16
N PHE A 184 -24.09 0.17 8.76
CA PHE A 184 -24.02 0.26 10.21
C PHE A 184 -25.29 0.93 10.78
N PRO A 185 -25.82 0.49 11.93
CA PRO A 185 -25.44 -0.75 12.62
C PRO A 185 -25.84 -1.99 11.81
N TYR A 186 -24.96 -2.99 11.77
CA TYR A 186 -25.21 -4.28 11.13
C TYR A 186 -25.71 -5.27 12.17
N GLY A 187 -26.83 -5.94 11.90
CA GLY A 187 -27.45 -6.91 12.81
C GLY A 187 -27.63 -8.28 12.15
N CYS A 188 -27.35 -9.36 12.88
CA CYS A 188 -27.62 -10.74 12.46
C CYS A 188 -27.94 -11.64 13.67
N SER A 189 -28.52 -12.81 13.44
CA SER A 189 -28.64 -13.84 14.48
C SER A 189 -27.34 -14.64 14.60
N VAL A 190 -27.08 -15.27 15.74
CA VAL A 190 -25.92 -16.18 15.95
C VAL A 190 -25.86 -17.25 14.87
N SER A 191 -27.00 -17.86 14.54
CA SER A 191 -27.12 -18.85 13.46
C SER A 191 -26.77 -18.34 12.06
N ALA A 192 -26.79 -17.03 11.85
CA ALA A 192 -26.49 -16.35 10.60
C ALA A 192 -25.20 -15.52 10.67
N LEU A 193 -24.33 -15.80 11.64
CA LEU A 193 -23.06 -15.09 11.81
C LEU A 193 -22.21 -15.23 10.54
N PRO A 194 -21.88 -14.12 9.85
CA PRO A 194 -21.04 -14.18 8.67
C PRO A 194 -19.63 -14.62 9.05
N LYS A 195 -19.07 -15.55 8.27
CA LYS A 195 -17.71 -16.06 8.53
C LYS A 195 -16.63 -15.03 8.21
N ASN A 196 -16.84 -14.26 7.13
CA ASN A 196 -15.85 -13.32 6.60
C ASN A 196 -16.56 -12.02 6.21
N LEU A 197 -16.58 -11.03 7.09
CA LEU A 197 -16.88 -9.66 6.67
C LEU A 197 -15.60 -8.97 6.20
N MET A 198 -15.77 -7.96 5.36
CA MET A 198 -14.70 -7.09 4.93
C MET A 198 -14.99 -5.66 5.35
N LEU A 199 -13.98 -4.99 5.89
CA LEU A 199 -14.01 -3.57 6.19
C LEU A 199 -13.18 -2.84 5.13
N LYS A 200 -13.81 -1.95 4.36
CA LYS A 200 -13.13 -1.15 3.32
C LYS A 200 -12.90 0.27 3.80
N GLY A 201 -11.72 0.83 3.55
CA GLY A 201 -11.41 2.23 3.82
C GLY A 201 -12.00 3.15 2.75
N GLU A 202 -12.96 4.00 3.11
CA GLU A 202 -13.65 4.90 2.18
C GLU A 202 -13.02 6.29 2.20
N ASN A 203 -12.83 6.86 3.39
CA ASN A 203 -12.29 8.21 3.58
C ASN A 203 -11.19 8.18 4.64
N THR A 204 -10.12 8.95 4.40
CA THR A 204 -8.99 9.10 5.32
C THR A 204 -9.45 9.59 6.69
N SER A 205 -8.99 8.95 7.75
CA SER A 205 -9.20 9.31 9.15
C SER A 205 -8.58 10.66 9.50
N ASP A 206 -9.18 11.37 10.45
CA ASP A 206 -8.67 12.68 10.88
C ASP A 206 -7.54 12.53 11.91
N LYS A 207 -7.54 11.41 12.65
CA LYS A 207 -6.54 11.04 13.65
C LYS A 207 -6.42 9.52 13.73
N ILE A 208 -5.33 9.04 14.34
CA ILE A 208 -5.16 7.62 14.66
C ILE A 208 -6.27 7.18 15.64
N LYS A 209 -6.84 5.99 15.39
CA LYS A 209 -7.91 5.35 16.18
C LYS A 209 -9.19 6.18 16.28
N ASP A 210 -9.55 6.89 15.22
CA ASP A 210 -10.83 7.60 15.20
C ASP A 210 -12.02 6.68 14.92
N ILE A 211 -11.81 5.49 14.38
CA ILE A 211 -12.86 4.49 14.15
C ILE A 211 -12.86 3.50 15.31
N THR A 212 -14.03 3.32 15.93
CA THR A 212 -14.30 2.27 16.91
C THR A 212 -15.46 1.45 16.40
N LEU A 213 -15.22 0.15 16.25
CA LEU A 213 -16.23 -0.84 16.01
C LEU A 213 -16.64 -1.44 17.34
N THR A 214 -17.94 -1.56 17.60
CA THR A 214 -18.45 -2.14 18.84
C THR A 214 -19.44 -3.24 18.51
N LEU A 215 -19.07 -4.46 18.90
CA LEU A 215 -19.90 -5.65 18.82
C LEU A 215 -20.69 -5.80 20.11
N THR A 216 -22.00 -5.98 20.03
CA THR A 216 -22.87 -6.21 21.20
C THR A 216 -23.84 -7.35 20.92
N THR A 217 -24.40 -7.97 21.97
CA THR A 217 -25.46 -8.97 21.83
C THR A 217 -26.73 -8.55 22.57
N SER A 218 -27.89 -9.07 22.16
CA SER A 218 -29.16 -8.85 22.87
C SER A 218 -29.22 -9.51 24.26
N LYS A 219 -28.25 -10.37 24.60
CA LYS A 219 -28.06 -10.96 25.94
C LYS A 219 -26.99 -10.23 26.76
N GLY A 220 -26.54 -9.05 26.30
CA GLY A 220 -25.46 -8.29 26.91
C GLY A 220 -24.09 -8.66 26.37
N GLY A 221 -23.05 -8.09 26.98
CA GLY A 221 -21.68 -8.27 26.54
C GLY A 221 -21.34 -7.35 25.37
N SER A 222 -20.11 -6.90 25.35
CA SER A 222 -19.58 -6.07 24.29
C SER A 222 -18.11 -6.32 24.09
N ASP A 223 -17.67 -6.11 22.87
CA ASP A 223 -16.26 -6.06 22.52
C ASP A 223 -16.01 -4.97 21.48
N SER A 224 -14.77 -4.48 21.39
CA SER A 224 -14.44 -3.38 20.50
C SER A 224 -13.04 -3.47 19.90
N ALA A 225 -12.97 -3.16 18.61
CA ALA A 225 -11.72 -2.96 17.89
C ALA A 225 -11.64 -1.51 17.38
N VAL A 226 -10.45 -0.92 17.40
CA VAL A 226 -10.21 0.40 16.81
C VAL A 226 -9.46 0.30 15.50
N ALA A 227 -9.75 1.24 14.59
CA ALA A 227 -9.14 1.29 13.28
C ALA A 227 -8.82 2.73 12.86
N THR A 228 -7.96 2.85 11.85
CA THR A 228 -7.58 4.10 11.21
C THR A 228 -7.53 3.87 9.70
N VAL A 229 -8.27 4.68 8.93
CA VAL A 229 -8.12 4.70 7.47
C VAL A 229 -7.06 5.73 7.11
N PHE A 230 -6.04 5.36 6.35
CA PHE A 230 -4.95 6.26 6.00
C PHE A 230 -4.78 6.44 4.50
N SER A 231 -4.19 7.56 4.10
CA SER A 231 -3.68 7.79 2.75
C SER A 231 -2.17 7.98 2.79
N VAL A 232 -1.49 7.53 1.73
CA VAL A 232 -0.10 7.88 1.46
C VAL A 232 -0.11 8.94 0.37
N ASN A 233 0.65 10.01 0.54
CA ASN A 233 0.83 11.04 -0.47
C ASN A 233 2.30 11.02 -0.89
N LEU A 234 2.53 11.18 -2.19
CA LEU A 234 3.85 11.34 -2.78
C LEU A 234 4.02 12.77 -3.28
N SER A 235 5.21 13.31 -3.10
CA SER A 235 5.64 14.54 -3.77
C SER A 235 7.09 14.42 -4.19
N ALA A 236 7.50 15.16 -5.21
CA ALA A 236 8.90 15.22 -5.63
C ALA A 236 9.42 16.65 -5.57
N ASN A 237 10.70 16.82 -5.22
CA ASN A 237 11.36 18.14 -5.23
C ASN A 237 11.40 18.76 -6.62
N SER A 238 11.55 17.91 -7.63
CA SER A 238 11.39 18.27 -9.04
C SER A 238 10.41 17.33 -9.73
N SER A 239 9.50 17.91 -10.51
CA SER A 239 8.61 17.19 -11.43
C SER A 239 9.27 16.93 -12.79
N THR A 240 10.53 17.33 -12.99
CA THR A 240 11.27 17.12 -14.24
C THR A 240 12.76 16.86 -13.96
N VAL A 241 13.33 15.85 -14.60
CA VAL A 241 14.76 15.49 -14.49
C VAL A 241 15.32 15.17 -15.87
N CYS A 242 16.64 15.35 -16.07
CA CYS A 242 17.29 14.93 -17.32
C CYS A 242 17.29 13.41 -17.50
N ALA A 243 17.42 12.95 -18.73
CA ALA A 243 17.73 11.56 -19.07
C ALA A 243 19.25 11.30 -19.10
N GLY A 244 19.66 10.06 -18.80
CA GLY A 244 20.99 9.54 -19.14
C GLY A 244 22.14 9.87 -18.18
N GLY A 245 21.89 10.57 -17.06
CA GLY A 245 22.93 10.95 -16.11
C GLY A 245 22.85 10.21 -14.79
N ASP A 246 23.56 9.08 -14.67
CA ASP A 246 23.53 8.22 -13.48
C ASP A 246 24.03 8.92 -12.20
N ASP A 247 24.82 10.00 -12.32
CA ASP A 247 25.49 10.69 -11.20
C ASP A 247 25.26 12.20 -11.09
N LEU A 248 24.37 12.78 -11.88
CA LEU A 248 24.11 14.22 -11.82
C LEU A 248 22.86 14.55 -10.99
N ASP A 249 22.96 15.58 -10.13
CA ASP A 249 21.83 16.08 -9.33
C ASP A 249 20.63 16.49 -10.20
N ILE A 250 20.89 16.96 -11.43
CA ILE A 250 19.84 17.34 -12.41
C ILE A 250 19.06 16.15 -12.99
N CYS A 251 19.59 14.93 -12.86
CA CYS A 251 18.96 13.67 -13.28
C CYS A 251 18.35 12.93 -12.06
N ARG A 252 18.35 13.57 -10.89
CA ARG A 252 17.87 13.01 -9.64
C ARG A 252 16.78 13.88 -9.03
N THR A 253 15.88 13.26 -8.29
CA THR A 253 14.89 14.00 -7.48
C THR A 253 14.58 13.22 -6.21
N ASN A 254 14.47 13.94 -5.10
CA ASN A 254 13.97 13.34 -3.86
C ASN A 254 12.45 13.25 -3.96
N VAL A 255 11.94 12.07 -3.63
CA VAL A 255 10.53 11.76 -3.56
C VAL A 255 10.18 11.58 -2.10
N HIS A 256 9.31 12.45 -1.62
CA HIS A 256 8.84 12.49 -0.26
C HIS A 256 7.53 11.70 -0.15
N ILE A 257 7.52 10.77 0.80
CA ILE A 257 6.38 9.95 1.18
C ILE A 257 5.86 10.53 2.48
N SER A 258 4.54 10.71 2.59
CA SER A 258 3.91 11.13 3.84
C SER A 258 2.58 10.41 4.06
N THR A 259 2.22 10.17 5.32
CA THR A 259 0.97 9.52 5.72
C THR A 259 -0.01 10.52 6.33
N THR A 260 -1.29 10.37 5.99
CA THR A 260 -2.39 11.09 6.65
C THR A 260 -3.39 10.08 7.19
N PRO A 261 -3.68 10.04 8.50
CA PRO A 261 -2.95 10.76 9.56
C PRO A 261 -1.49 10.26 9.67
N VAL A 262 -0.66 10.96 10.44
CA VAL A 262 0.76 10.61 10.66
C VAL A 262 0.86 9.23 11.32
N ILE A 263 1.44 8.25 10.63
CA ILE A 263 1.63 6.88 11.12
C ILE A 263 3.12 6.52 11.05
N SER A 264 3.71 6.19 12.20
CA SER A 264 5.08 5.72 12.28
C SER A 264 5.18 4.21 12.09
N GLY A 265 6.25 3.75 11.44
CA GLY A 265 6.51 2.34 11.25
C GLY A 265 5.68 1.68 10.13
N LEU A 266 5.03 2.47 9.28
CA LEU A 266 4.19 1.94 8.20
C LEU A 266 5.08 1.48 7.04
N PRO A 267 5.02 0.20 6.62
CA PRO A 267 5.73 -0.26 5.44
C PRO A 267 5.06 0.27 4.17
N VAL A 268 5.85 0.92 3.31
CA VAL A 268 5.43 1.42 2.00
C VAL A 268 6.32 0.78 0.94
N SER A 269 5.70 0.20 -0.08
CA SER A 269 6.41 -0.27 -1.28
C SER A 269 6.21 0.74 -2.41
N LEU A 270 7.22 0.89 -3.26
CA LEU A 270 7.12 1.74 -4.44
C LEU A 270 7.25 0.90 -5.71
N SER A 271 6.47 1.23 -6.74
CA SER A 271 6.63 0.67 -8.08
C SER A 271 6.83 1.78 -9.11
N LEU A 272 7.62 1.51 -10.14
CA LEU A 272 7.78 2.39 -11.28
C LEU A 272 6.80 1.98 -12.38
N ILE A 273 6.05 2.95 -12.87
CA ILE A 273 5.21 2.84 -14.06
C ILE A 273 5.62 3.94 -15.04
N ASN A 274 5.20 3.83 -16.30
CA ASN A 274 5.50 4.84 -17.30
C ASN A 274 4.27 5.25 -18.09
N LYS A 275 4.34 6.47 -18.64
CA LYS A 275 3.35 6.99 -19.56
C LYS A 275 4.05 7.79 -20.65
N VAL A 276 3.69 7.50 -21.89
CA VAL A 276 4.05 8.33 -23.04
C VAL A 276 2.84 9.18 -23.43
N THR A 277 3.03 10.48 -23.61
CA THR A 277 1.98 11.42 -24.04
C THR A 277 2.38 12.05 -25.37
N ASP A 278 1.54 11.93 -26.39
CA ASP A 278 1.74 12.67 -27.63
C ASP A 278 1.34 14.14 -27.41
N SER A 279 2.27 15.07 -27.64
CA SER A 279 2.03 16.50 -27.43
C SER A 279 1.13 17.14 -28.49
N ALA A 280 0.98 16.50 -29.67
CA ALA A 280 0.15 17.03 -30.74
C ALA A 280 -1.36 16.86 -30.46
N ASP A 281 -1.77 15.74 -29.87
CA ASP A 281 -3.18 15.41 -29.64
C ASP A 281 -3.53 15.08 -28.17
N GLY A 282 -2.53 14.93 -27.30
CA GLY A 282 -2.68 14.58 -25.90
C GLY A 282 -2.95 13.09 -25.63
N THR A 283 -2.82 12.22 -26.65
CA THR A 283 -3.04 10.77 -26.52
C THR A 283 -2.02 10.18 -25.54
N LYS A 284 -2.49 9.28 -24.66
CA LYS A 284 -1.70 8.66 -23.59
C LYS A 284 -1.54 7.16 -23.80
N TYR A 285 -0.31 6.67 -23.64
CA TYR A 285 0.05 5.26 -23.69
C TYR A 285 0.67 4.88 -22.34
N GLU A 286 0.07 3.94 -21.61
CA GLU A 286 0.51 3.53 -20.26
C GLU A 286 1.17 2.15 -20.26
N ASN A 287 2.17 1.94 -19.40
CA ASN A 287 2.85 0.65 -19.17
C ASN A 287 3.47 0.03 -20.44
N VAL A 288 4.16 0.85 -21.25
CA VAL A 288 4.62 0.46 -22.57
C VAL A 288 5.86 -0.45 -22.53
N ALA A 289 6.65 -0.43 -21.46
CA ALA A 289 7.83 -1.31 -21.26
C ALA A 289 8.41 -1.15 -19.84
N THR A 290 9.28 -2.09 -19.43
CA THR A 290 10.18 -1.93 -18.28
C THR A 290 11.26 -0.92 -18.65
N LEU A 291 11.20 0.29 -18.10
CA LEU A 291 12.19 1.33 -18.39
C LEU A 291 13.41 1.21 -17.46
N PRO A 292 14.61 1.55 -17.94
CA PRO A 292 15.78 1.73 -17.11
C PRO A 292 15.55 2.93 -16.17
N GLY A 293 15.84 2.71 -14.90
CA GLY A 293 15.65 3.67 -13.83
C GLY A 293 15.75 2.91 -12.51
N SER A 294 16.38 3.53 -11.51
CA SER A 294 16.46 2.93 -10.20
C SER A 294 15.92 3.89 -9.15
N ALA A 295 15.10 3.34 -8.28
CA ALA A 295 14.91 3.87 -6.96
C ALA A 295 15.23 2.73 -5.98
N ASN A 296 15.67 3.07 -4.78
CA ASN A 296 15.75 2.09 -3.70
C ASN A 296 14.30 1.76 -3.26
N LEU A 297 13.62 0.92 -4.04
CA LEU A 297 12.16 0.78 -4.06
C LEU A 297 11.59 -0.23 -3.06
N THR A 298 12.44 -0.93 -2.30
CA THR A 298 11.97 -2.05 -1.46
C THR A 298 12.07 -1.73 0.03
N ASN A 299 10.95 -1.92 0.74
CA ASN A 299 10.83 -1.91 2.20
C ASN A 299 11.10 -0.55 2.87
N LEU A 300 10.49 0.52 2.36
CA LEU A 300 10.49 1.81 3.03
C LEU A 300 9.58 1.75 4.26
N VAL A 301 10.00 2.37 5.36
CA VAL A 301 9.25 2.38 6.62
C VAL A 301 9.18 3.82 7.11
N THR A 302 7.97 4.34 7.30
CA THR A 302 7.80 5.74 7.73
C THR A 302 8.39 6.02 9.11
N ASP A 303 8.99 7.19 9.27
CA ASP A 303 9.59 7.64 10.52
C ASP A 303 8.53 8.09 11.56
N ALA A 304 8.96 8.71 12.67
CA ALA A 304 8.05 9.22 13.71
C ALA A 304 7.13 10.35 13.24
N THR A 305 7.46 11.01 12.13
CA THR A 305 6.63 12.04 11.47
C THR A 305 5.71 11.45 10.41
N GLY A 306 5.73 10.13 10.24
CA GLY A 306 4.94 9.42 9.25
C GLY A 306 5.41 9.67 7.83
N SER A 307 6.69 10.04 7.67
CA SER A 307 7.28 10.40 6.39
C SER A 307 8.53 9.58 6.09
N GLU A 308 8.92 9.54 4.83
CA GLU A 308 10.18 8.93 4.36
C GLU A 308 10.61 9.64 3.07
N THR A 309 11.91 9.63 2.75
CA THR A 309 12.44 10.22 1.51
C THR A 309 13.27 9.21 0.75
N VAL A 310 12.94 9.01 -0.52
CA VAL A 310 13.72 8.17 -1.43
C VAL A 310 14.30 9.02 -2.57
N LEU A 311 15.51 8.69 -2.99
CA LEU A 311 16.12 9.29 -4.18
C LEU A 311 15.68 8.49 -5.41
N TYR A 312 15.06 9.17 -6.38
CA TYR A 312 14.86 8.66 -7.73
C TYR A 312 15.99 9.15 -8.63
N THR A 313 16.58 8.23 -9.42
CA THR A 313 17.55 8.55 -10.47
C THR A 313 16.97 8.12 -11.81
N SER A 314 16.90 9.04 -12.77
CA SER A 314 16.47 8.72 -14.14
C SER A 314 17.41 7.74 -14.81
N GLY A 315 16.89 6.90 -15.71
CA GLY A 315 17.71 6.07 -16.59
C GLY A 315 17.97 6.73 -17.94
N MET A 316 18.28 5.89 -18.93
CA MET A 316 18.67 6.28 -20.30
C MET A 316 17.51 6.75 -21.18
N ASP A 317 16.26 6.50 -20.80
CA ASP A 317 15.12 6.81 -21.66
C ASP A 317 14.69 8.27 -21.50
N ALA A 318 14.53 8.98 -22.62
CA ALA A 318 14.14 10.39 -22.65
C ALA A 318 12.85 10.64 -23.41
N SER A 319 12.15 11.70 -23.00
CA SER A 319 11.13 12.33 -23.81
C SER A 319 11.71 13.14 -24.96
N ASN A 320 10.87 13.51 -25.91
CA ASN A 320 11.06 14.57 -26.89
C ASN A 320 12.14 14.27 -27.94
N ASN A 321 11.84 13.33 -28.85
CA ASN A 321 12.28 13.57 -30.23
C ASN A 321 11.47 14.79 -30.74
N PRO A 322 12.10 15.95 -31.03
CA PRO A 322 11.39 17.11 -31.58
C PRO A 322 10.59 16.77 -32.84
N ASP A 323 10.97 15.70 -33.55
CA ASP A 323 10.28 15.23 -34.75
C ASP A 323 9.00 14.44 -34.44
N THR A 324 8.89 13.83 -33.24
CA THR A 324 7.73 12.99 -32.85
C THR A 324 6.78 13.65 -31.86
N GLY A 325 7.24 14.66 -31.11
CA GLY A 325 6.45 15.35 -30.10
C GLY A 325 6.03 14.48 -28.91
N LEU A 326 6.69 13.35 -28.65
CA LEU A 326 6.33 12.42 -27.57
C LEU A 326 6.96 12.83 -26.22
N LEU A 327 6.15 12.87 -25.16
CA LEU A 327 6.56 13.15 -23.78
C LEU A 327 6.60 11.86 -22.95
N LEU A 328 7.70 11.62 -22.22
CA LEU A 328 7.89 10.49 -21.32
C LEU A 328 7.79 10.95 -19.86
N ASP A 329 6.83 10.41 -19.14
CA ASP A 329 6.69 10.58 -17.69
C ASP A 329 6.88 9.22 -16.98
N ILE A 330 7.67 9.21 -15.92
CA ILE A 330 7.83 8.09 -14.99
C ILE A 330 6.94 8.33 -13.78
N GLY A 331 6.03 7.40 -13.51
CA GLY A 331 5.19 7.40 -12.33
C GLY A 331 5.83 6.58 -11.23
N ILE A 332 6.06 7.19 -10.08
CA ILE A 332 6.42 6.50 -8.85
C ILE A 332 5.13 6.28 -8.07
N LYS A 333 4.72 5.02 -7.95
CA LYS A 333 3.46 4.63 -7.33
C LYS A 333 3.68 4.04 -5.95
N ALA A 334 2.98 4.55 -4.95
CA ALA A 334 2.97 4.00 -3.59
C ALA A 334 1.97 2.85 -3.46
N ILE A 335 2.40 1.77 -2.84
CA ILE A 335 1.61 0.57 -2.57
C ILE A 335 1.71 0.23 -1.07
N CYS A 336 0.58 0.04 -0.42
CA CYS A 336 0.46 -0.39 0.98
C CYS A 336 -0.57 -1.50 1.10
N ASP A 337 -0.22 -2.64 1.70
CA ASP A 337 -1.10 -3.82 1.80
C ASP A 337 -1.77 -4.17 0.46
N SER A 338 -0.98 -4.22 -0.61
CA SER A 338 -1.43 -4.47 -1.98
C SER A 338 -2.44 -3.45 -2.55
N THR A 339 -2.65 -2.32 -1.88
CA THR A 339 -3.50 -1.22 -2.33
C THR A 339 -2.63 -0.12 -2.94
N GLU A 340 -2.96 0.28 -4.17
CA GLU A 340 -2.35 1.45 -4.81
C GLU A 340 -2.89 2.73 -4.17
N MET A 341 -2.01 3.62 -3.73
CA MET A 341 -2.36 4.78 -2.91
C MET A 341 -2.28 6.09 -3.68
N ASP A 342 -1.10 6.42 -4.17
CA ASP A 342 -0.81 7.67 -4.88
C ASP A 342 0.27 7.44 -5.94
N THR A 343 0.37 8.33 -6.91
CA THR A 343 1.37 8.29 -7.99
C THR A 343 1.94 9.67 -8.23
N GLN A 344 3.24 9.82 -8.01
CA GLN A 344 3.99 11.01 -8.39
C GLN A 344 4.58 10.82 -9.79
N TRP A 345 4.18 11.67 -10.73
CA TRP A 345 4.72 11.68 -12.09
C TRP A 345 5.93 12.62 -12.18
N ILE A 346 7.01 12.14 -12.78
CA ILE A 346 8.24 12.88 -13.05
C ILE A 346 8.49 12.81 -14.55
N ARG A 347 8.60 13.98 -15.19
CA ARG A 347 8.93 14.07 -16.61
C ARG A 347 10.42 13.83 -16.82
N ILE A 348 10.77 13.01 -17.81
CA ILE A 348 12.17 12.76 -18.17
C ILE A 348 12.50 13.50 -19.44
N THR A 349 13.30 14.55 -19.36
CA THR A 349 13.64 15.44 -20.48
C THR A 349 14.96 15.04 -21.12
N PRO A 350 15.08 15.12 -22.45
CA PRO A 350 16.35 14.89 -23.10
C PRO A 350 17.29 16.08 -22.82
N PRO A 351 18.60 15.89 -22.86
CA PRO A 351 19.53 17.00 -23.00
C PRO A 351 19.36 17.70 -24.35
N ASP A 352 19.77 18.96 -24.37
CA ASP A 352 20.08 19.70 -25.58
C ASP A 352 21.37 19.13 -26.19
N GLU A 353 21.30 18.78 -27.47
CA GLU A 353 22.42 18.24 -28.23
C GLU A 353 22.79 19.21 -29.35
N THR A 354 24.07 19.45 -29.57
CA THR A 354 24.56 20.34 -30.63
C THR A 354 25.79 19.74 -31.29
N LEU A 355 25.72 19.54 -32.60
CA LEU A 355 26.85 19.14 -33.42
C LEU A 355 27.51 20.38 -34.05
N ALA A 356 28.80 20.55 -33.80
CA ALA A 356 29.68 21.49 -34.48
C ALA A 356 30.74 20.67 -35.24
N ALA A 357 30.46 20.41 -36.52
CA ALA A 357 31.35 19.65 -37.40
C ALA A 357 32.25 20.57 -38.24
N PHE A 358 33.32 19.99 -38.81
CA PHE A 358 34.27 20.69 -39.67
C PHE A 358 34.95 21.88 -38.99
N LEU A 359 35.52 21.69 -37.81
CA LEU A 359 36.27 22.72 -37.11
C LEU A 359 37.76 22.61 -37.39
N ASP A 360 38.46 23.74 -37.43
CA ASP A 360 39.91 23.79 -37.56
C ASP A 360 40.58 23.14 -36.30
N PRO A 361 41.29 22.01 -36.46
CA PRO A 361 41.94 21.34 -35.33
C PRO A 361 43.11 22.15 -34.76
N GLU A 362 43.75 23.03 -35.54
CA GLU A 362 44.93 23.81 -35.14
C GLU A 362 44.58 25.17 -34.51
N ALA A 363 43.37 25.68 -34.72
CA ALA A 363 42.93 26.96 -34.17
C ALA A 363 42.70 26.94 -32.65
N GLU A 364 42.92 28.10 -32.00
CA GLU A 364 42.50 28.38 -30.63
C GLU A 364 40.99 28.60 -30.51
N GLU A 365 40.43 28.49 -29.31
CA GLU A 365 39.00 28.70 -29.08
C GLU A 365 38.55 30.16 -29.29
N PRO A 366 37.40 30.41 -29.96
CA PRO A 366 36.53 29.41 -30.59
C PRO A 366 37.11 28.91 -31.91
N LYS A 367 37.09 27.58 -32.10
CA LYS A 367 37.56 26.97 -33.35
C LYS A 367 36.65 27.39 -34.53
N PRO A 368 37.19 28.02 -35.60
CA PRO A 368 36.40 28.41 -36.76
C PRO A 368 36.00 27.17 -37.57
N LYS A 369 34.85 27.27 -38.24
CA LYS A 369 34.41 26.26 -39.21
C LYS A 369 35.28 26.35 -40.47
N LEU A 370 35.74 25.20 -40.96
CA LEU A 370 36.43 25.05 -42.23
C LEU A 370 35.41 25.10 -43.38
N GLU A 371 35.74 25.85 -44.43
CA GLU A 371 34.93 25.88 -45.66
C GLU A 371 35.20 24.66 -46.55
N PHE A 372 36.42 24.13 -46.53
CA PHE A 372 36.84 22.95 -47.30
C PHE A 372 37.97 22.21 -46.58
N LEU A 373 38.16 20.95 -46.96
CA LEU A 373 39.23 20.08 -46.49
C LEU A 373 39.95 19.50 -47.71
N TRP A 374 41.29 19.45 -47.70
CA TRP A 374 42.03 18.88 -48.82
C TRP A 374 41.94 17.35 -48.79
N ALA A 375 41.57 16.73 -49.91
CA ALA A 375 41.58 15.28 -50.08
C ALA A 375 43.01 14.79 -50.38
N ASP A 376 43.91 14.93 -49.41
CA ASP A 376 45.34 14.60 -49.52
C ASP A 376 45.77 13.39 -48.68
N GLY A 377 44.82 12.73 -47.99
CA GLY A 377 45.09 11.62 -47.09
C GLY A 377 45.59 12.03 -45.69
N GLU A 378 45.80 13.32 -45.42
CA GLU A 378 46.43 13.82 -44.20
C GLU A 378 45.64 14.95 -43.51
N SER A 379 44.89 15.75 -44.26
CA SER A 379 44.13 16.88 -43.75
C SER A 379 43.03 16.44 -42.79
N GLN A 380 42.88 17.18 -41.70
CA GLN A 380 41.99 16.82 -40.61
C GLN A 380 40.92 17.89 -40.33
N ALA A 381 39.76 17.42 -39.90
CA ALA A 381 38.69 18.25 -39.35
C ALA A 381 38.30 17.73 -37.96
N LEU A 382 38.17 18.64 -37.01
CA LEU A 382 37.66 18.33 -35.68
C LEU A 382 36.13 18.41 -35.67
N ASN A 383 35.48 17.45 -35.04
CA ASN A 383 34.03 17.46 -34.82
C ASN A 383 33.75 17.46 -33.33
N ARG A 384 32.76 18.26 -32.92
CA ARG A 384 32.34 18.42 -31.52
C ARG A 384 30.87 18.14 -31.36
N TYR A 385 30.54 17.26 -30.43
CA TYR A 385 29.17 16.97 -30.03
C TYR A 385 28.99 17.40 -28.57
N ILE A 386 28.10 18.36 -28.36
CA ILE A 386 27.89 18.99 -27.06
C ILE A 386 26.56 18.49 -26.50
N VAL A 387 26.60 17.92 -25.30
CA VAL A 387 25.43 17.42 -24.56
C VAL A 387 25.27 18.20 -23.27
N LYS A 388 24.15 18.91 -23.12
CA LYS A 388 23.86 19.74 -21.93
C LYS A 388 22.39 19.70 -21.55
N TYR A 389 22.06 19.96 -20.31
CA TYR A 389 20.69 20.15 -19.84
C TYR A 389 20.56 21.44 -19.05
N ASN A 390 19.71 22.37 -19.51
CA ASN A 390 19.57 23.71 -18.91
C ASN A 390 20.92 24.41 -18.68
N SER A 391 21.84 24.31 -19.65
CA SER A 391 23.23 24.81 -19.58
C SER A 391 24.19 24.03 -18.67
N THR A 392 23.75 22.96 -18.01
CA THR A 392 24.62 22.06 -17.24
C THR A 392 25.17 20.99 -18.17
N PRO A 393 26.49 20.85 -18.34
CA PRO A 393 27.04 19.81 -19.20
C PRO A 393 26.83 18.41 -18.65
N ILE A 394 26.71 17.42 -19.55
CA ILE A 394 26.51 16.02 -19.17
C ILE A 394 27.71 15.17 -19.60
N PRO A 395 28.60 14.76 -18.66
CA PRO A 395 29.71 13.88 -18.95
C PRO A 395 29.25 12.43 -19.12
N GLY A 396 30.12 11.60 -19.72
CA GLY A 396 29.95 10.14 -19.76
C GLY A 396 29.04 9.59 -20.86
N HIS A 397 28.53 10.45 -21.75
CA HIS A 397 27.73 10.01 -22.89
C HIS A 397 28.64 9.45 -23.99
N VAL A 398 28.35 8.24 -24.45
CA VAL A 398 29.05 7.59 -25.56
C VAL A 398 28.42 8.03 -26.87
N ILE A 399 29.16 8.80 -27.65
CA ILE A 399 28.75 9.30 -28.96
C ILE A 399 29.36 8.39 -30.03
N SER A 400 28.51 7.83 -30.89
CA SER A 400 28.92 7.15 -32.13
C SER A 400 29.09 8.17 -33.23
N TRP A 401 30.17 8.07 -34.00
CA TRP A 401 30.44 8.94 -35.13
C TRP A 401 30.49 8.12 -36.41
N LYS A 402 29.84 8.64 -37.44
CA LYS A 402 29.92 8.11 -38.80
C LYS A 402 29.99 9.27 -39.79
N PHE A 403 30.38 8.98 -41.01
CA PHE A 403 30.30 9.96 -42.08
C PHE A 403 29.68 9.35 -43.33
N LYS A 404 28.99 10.21 -44.07
CA LYS A 404 28.55 9.92 -45.44
C LYS A 404 29.40 10.70 -46.42
N PHE A 405 29.72 10.07 -47.55
CA PHE A 405 30.50 10.70 -48.60
C PHE A 405 29.86 10.48 -49.97
N TRP A 406 29.83 11.53 -50.77
CA TRP A 406 29.43 11.49 -52.17
C TRP A 406 30.53 12.09 -53.03
N THR A 407 30.99 11.33 -54.01
CA THR A 407 31.94 11.81 -55.02
C THR A 407 31.28 12.89 -55.87
N LEU A 408 32.10 13.77 -56.46
CA LEU A 408 31.61 14.78 -57.40
C LEU A 408 30.88 14.16 -58.60
N GLN A 409 31.26 12.94 -59.00
CA GLN A 409 30.57 12.24 -60.09
C GLN A 409 29.15 11.84 -59.68
N THR A 410 29.00 11.17 -58.54
CA THR A 410 27.70 10.73 -58.01
C THR A 410 26.74 11.92 -57.82
N LEU A 411 27.22 13.02 -57.24
CA LEU A 411 26.42 14.24 -57.06
C LEU A 411 25.99 14.86 -58.39
N ASN A 412 26.89 14.93 -59.37
CA ASN A 412 26.58 15.50 -60.69
C ASN A 412 25.58 14.65 -61.47
N GLU A 413 25.72 13.32 -61.43
CA GLU A 413 24.77 12.41 -62.07
C GLU A 413 23.37 12.55 -61.45
N ALA A 414 23.28 12.62 -60.12
CA ALA A 414 22.02 12.82 -59.40
C ALA A 414 21.40 14.21 -59.69
N ALA A 415 22.20 15.27 -59.72
CA ALA A 415 21.73 16.63 -60.00
C ALA A 415 21.19 16.76 -61.44
N LEU A 416 21.88 16.15 -62.40
CA LEU A 416 21.44 16.11 -63.80
C LEU A 416 20.14 15.31 -63.95
N GLU A 417 19.99 14.18 -63.24
CA GLU A 417 18.75 13.40 -63.27
C GLU A 417 17.57 14.18 -62.66
N MET A 418 17.80 14.86 -61.55
CA MET A 418 16.81 15.70 -60.87
C MET A 418 16.34 16.87 -61.77
N THR A 419 17.26 17.49 -62.51
CA THR A 419 17.01 18.68 -63.34
C THR A 419 16.82 18.39 -64.83
N GLN A 420 16.74 17.11 -65.24
CA GLN A 420 16.70 16.70 -66.66
C GLN A 420 15.53 17.27 -67.48
N ASN A 421 14.47 17.75 -66.81
CA ASN A 421 13.29 18.35 -67.45
C ASN A 421 13.34 19.89 -67.50
N GLU A 422 14.38 20.50 -66.94
CA GLU A 422 14.62 21.94 -67.03
C GLU A 422 15.20 22.31 -68.40
N GLU A 423 15.11 23.59 -68.78
CA GLU A 423 15.66 24.08 -70.05
C GLU A 423 17.19 23.94 -70.12
N GLU A 424 17.86 24.00 -68.96
CA GLU A 424 19.29 23.81 -68.80
C GLU A 424 19.54 22.88 -67.59
N PRO A 425 19.93 21.60 -67.81
CA PRO A 425 20.31 20.70 -66.72
C PRO A 425 21.46 21.30 -65.91
N ARG A 426 21.35 21.23 -64.58
CA ARG A 426 22.28 21.86 -63.65
C ARG A 426 23.19 20.83 -62.97
N PHE A 427 24.41 21.24 -62.68
CA PHE A 427 25.36 20.47 -61.86
C PHE A 427 25.12 20.70 -60.37
N PHE A 428 25.74 19.86 -59.51
CA PHE A 428 25.45 19.91 -58.07
C PHE A 428 25.80 21.27 -57.42
N ASP A 429 26.82 21.95 -57.95
CA ASP A 429 27.29 23.25 -57.47
C ASP A 429 26.43 24.44 -57.95
N GLU A 430 25.44 24.17 -58.81
CA GLU A 430 24.45 25.12 -59.32
C GLU A 430 23.07 24.95 -58.64
N LEU A 431 22.96 24.01 -57.69
CA LEU A 431 21.75 23.78 -56.91
C LEU A 431 21.61 24.83 -55.79
N THR A 432 20.37 25.18 -55.49
CA THR A 432 20.04 25.92 -54.27
C THR A 432 20.20 25.02 -53.03
N GLU A 433 20.25 25.62 -51.84
CA GLU A 433 20.38 24.87 -50.57
C GLU A 433 19.25 23.84 -50.39
N GLU A 434 17.99 24.21 -50.70
CA GLU A 434 16.83 23.31 -50.62
C GLU A 434 16.92 22.15 -51.63
N GLU A 435 17.44 22.42 -52.84
CA GLU A 435 17.65 21.39 -53.87
C GLU A 435 18.80 20.46 -53.53
N LEU A 436 19.86 20.98 -52.91
CA LEU A 436 20.99 20.18 -52.43
C LEU A 436 20.54 19.27 -51.29
N ASP A 437 19.79 19.78 -50.30
CA ASP A 437 19.23 18.97 -49.23
C ASP A 437 18.33 17.86 -49.79
N TYR A 438 17.44 18.19 -50.73
CA TYR A 438 16.60 17.20 -51.41
C TYR A 438 17.44 16.15 -52.16
N LEU A 439 18.50 16.56 -52.84
CA LEU A 439 19.39 15.63 -53.54
C LEU A 439 20.05 14.68 -52.54
N LEU A 440 20.58 15.18 -51.43
CA LEU A 440 21.28 14.35 -50.42
C LEU A 440 20.35 13.39 -49.70
N ASP A 441 19.09 13.77 -49.48
CA ASP A 441 18.08 12.89 -48.90
C ASP A 441 17.66 11.73 -49.82
N ASN A 442 17.85 11.87 -51.15
CA ASN A 442 17.40 10.92 -52.16
C ASN A 442 18.54 10.23 -52.93
N CYS A 443 19.79 10.67 -52.75
CA CYS A 443 20.97 10.12 -53.40
C CYS A 443 21.76 9.24 -52.42
N GLU A 444 21.92 7.96 -52.75
CA GLU A 444 22.70 7.04 -51.93
C GLU A 444 24.19 7.48 -51.90
N PRO A 445 24.81 7.58 -50.70
CA PRO A 445 26.22 7.93 -50.61
C PRO A 445 27.12 6.82 -51.13
N ASP A 446 28.28 7.21 -51.68
CA ASP A 446 29.34 6.27 -52.07
C ASP A 446 29.95 5.56 -50.84
N TYR A 447 29.83 6.17 -49.66
CA TYR A 447 30.19 5.58 -48.38
C TYR A 447 29.27 6.05 -47.26
N ASP A 448 28.79 5.12 -46.43
CA ASP A 448 28.11 5.38 -45.16
C ASP A 448 28.68 4.43 -44.11
N GLY A 449 29.50 4.94 -43.19
CA GLY A 449 30.16 4.08 -42.22
C GLY A 449 31.07 4.80 -41.24
N THR A 450 31.73 3.98 -40.41
CA THR A 450 32.57 4.41 -39.27
C THR A 450 34.05 4.04 -39.43
N GLY A 451 34.39 3.31 -40.48
CA GLY A 451 35.73 2.75 -40.71
C GLY A 451 36.57 3.55 -41.70
N PRO A 452 37.85 3.19 -41.86
CA PRO A 452 38.68 3.75 -42.92
C PRO A 452 38.18 3.33 -44.31
N SER A 453 38.25 4.25 -45.26
CA SER A 453 37.92 4.05 -46.68
C SER A 453 38.83 4.92 -47.57
N ASP A 454 38.67 4.82 -48.88
CA ASP A 454 39.37 5.71 -49.83
C ASP A 454 38.89 7.17 -49.69
N TYR A 455 37.74 7.38 -49.05
CA TYR A 455 37.11 8.69 -48.84
C TYR A 455 37.56 9.37 -47.55
N GLY A 456 37.98 8.60 -46.54
CA GLY A 456 38.51 9.10 -45.28
C GLY A 456 38.38 8.13 -44.11
N GLN A 457 38.65 8.63 -42.91
CA GLN A 457 38.49 7.88 -41.66
C GLN A 457 37.99 8.80 -40.54
N ILE A 458 37.05 8.32 -39.73
CA ILE A 458 36.58 8.98 -38.52
C ILE A 458 36.82 8.10 -37.29
N GLU A 459 37.07 8.70 -36.13
CA GLU A 459 37.06 7.96 -34.87
C GLU A 459 35.62 7.57 -34.54
N SER A 460 35.32 6.27 -34.58
CA SER A 460 33.94 5.74 -34.56
C SER A 460 33.17 6.01 -33.27
N SER A 461 33.84 6.35 -32.17
CA SER A 461 33.21 6.60 -30.89
C SER A 461 34.05 7.50 -29.99
N SER A 462 33.40 8.36 -29.21
CA SER A 462 34.03 9.14 -28.14
C SER A 462 33.08 9.27 -26.94
N GLU A 463 33.59 9.71 -25.80
CA GLU A 463 32.80 9.95 -24.58
C GLU A 463 32.79 11.45 -24.27
N THR A 464 31.67 11.99 -23.77
CA THR A 464 31.62 13.39 -23.35
C THR A 464 32.47 13.62 -22.10
N ASP A 465 33.31 14.65 -22.14
CA ASP A 465 34.15 15.07 -21.02
C ASP A 465 33.35 15.77 -19.90
N SER A 466 34.04 16.31 -18.88
CA SER A 466 33.40 17.06 -17.79
C SER A 466 32.65 18.33 -18.25
N ASN A 467 32.90 18.81 -19.47
CA ASN A 467 32.22 19.93 -20.09
C ASN A 467 31.11 19.48 -21.05
N GLY A 468 30.76 18.18 -21.03
CA GLY A 468 29.71 17.61 -21.88
C GLY A 468 30.10 17.60 -23.36
N ILE A 469 31.39 17.63 -23.69
CA ILE A 469 31.88 17.69 -25.06
C ILE A 469 32.51 16.36 -25.43
N ALA A 470 32.02 15.76 -26.50
CA ALA A 470 32.62 14.63 -27.19
C ALA A 470 33.30 15.15 -28.47
N GLU A 471 34.54 14.73 -28.70
CA GLU A 471 35.32 15.11 -29.87
C GLU A 471 35.65 13.89 -30.72
N SER A 472 35.63 14.06 -32.04
CA SER A 472 36.10 13.06 -33.00
C SER A 472 36.81 13.74 -34.16
N THR A 473 37.95 13.17 -34.56
CA THR A 473 38.70 13.66 -35.71
C THR A 473 38.34 12.90 -36.97
N TYR A 474 37.98 13.64 -38.03
CA TYR A 474 37.92 13.11 -39.39
C TYR A 474 39.23 13.40 -40.11
N THR A 475 39.82 12.40 -40.75
CA THR A 475 40.97 12.52 -41.66
C THR A 475 40.50 12.28 -43.09
N ALA A 476 40.75 13.24 -43.98
CA ALA A 476 40.36 13.16 -45.38
C ALA A 476 41.05 12.02 -46.11
N GLY A 477 40.33 11.37 -47.03
CA GLY A 477 40.90 10.43 -47.99
C GLY A 477 41.53 11.15 -49.19
N PHE A 478 41.57 10.47 -50.33
CA PHE A 478 42.18 10.99 -51.57
C PHE A 478 41.16 11.42 -52.63
N GLU A 479 39.89 11.09 -52.41
CA GLU A 479 38.81 11.39 -53.35
C GLU A 479 38.13 12.73 -53.02
N ALA A 480 37.83 13.51 -54.05
CA ALA A 480 37.11 14.77 -53.92
C ALA A 480 35.59 14.56 -53.94
N GLY A 481 34.87 15.26 -53.06
CA GLY A 481 33.43 15.08 -52.91
C GLY A 481 32.82 15.92 -51.80
N LEU A 482 31.56 15.61 -51.49
CA LEU A 482 30.82 16.16 -50.36
C LEU A 482 30.85 15.17 -49.18
N LEU A 483 30.98 15.71 -47.97
CA LEU A 483 31.10 14.96 -46.73
C LEU A 483 30.04 15.45 -45.73
N GLU A 484 29.29 14.53 -45.15
CA GLU A 484 28.36 14.78 -44.04
C GLU A 484 28.87 14.03 -42.81
N ILE A 485 28.98 14.73 -41.66
CA ILE A 485 29.34 14.13 -40.38
C ILE A 485 28.06 13.88 -39.57
N ILE A 486 27.91 12.66 -39.06
CA ILE A 486 26.76 12.27 -38.25
C ILE A 486 27.27 11.81 -36.88
N ALA A 487 26.59 12.28 -35.84
CA ALA A 487 26.87 11.93 -34.46
C ALA A 487 25.59 11.42 -33.78
N GLU A 488 25.67 10.27 -33.12
CA GLU A 488 24.54 9.60 -32.46
C GLU A 488 24.85 9.38 -30.97
N ASN A 489 23.99 9.87 -30.09
CA ASN A 489 24.13 9.68 -28.65
C ASN A 489 23.53 8.33 -28.22
N ASN A 490 24.39 7.34 -27.95
CA ASN A 490 23.93 5.98 -27.64
C ASN A 490 23.36 5.82 -26.22
N ASN A 491 23.59 6.80 -25.34
CA ASN A 491 23.16 6.76 -23.94
C ASN A 491 21.73 7.25 -23.75
N ILE A 492 21.05 7.68 -24.82
CA ILE A 492 19.71 8.23 -24.76
C ILE A 492 18.79 7.48 -25.71
N TYR A 493 17.83 6.75 -25.16
CA TYR A 493 16.75 6.17 -25.95
C TYR A 493 15.61 7.17 -26.04
N ARG A 494 15.40 7.72 -27.24
CA ARG A 494 14.29 8.65 -27.51
C ARG A 494 13.00 7.86 -27.72
N ALA A 495 11.91 8.30 -27.12
CA ALA A 495 10.60 7.72 -27.36
C ALA A 495 10.23 7.78 -28.86
N ALA A 496 9.93 6.62 -29.45
CA ALA A 496 9.46 6.46 -30.83
C ALA A 496 8.04 5.88 -30.85
N ARG A 497 7.27 6.18 -31.90
CA ARG A 497 6.00 5.48 -32.17
C ARG A 497 6.35 4.04 -32.53
N ALA A 498 5.68 3.06 -31.94
CA ALA A 498 5.76 1.69 -32.43
C ALA A 498 5.15 1.68 -33.84
N GLU A 499 5.94 1.28 -34.84
CA GLU A 499 5.46 1.04 -36.20
C GLU A 499 4.58 -0.21 -36.29
#